data_AF-W2G5A2-F1
#
_entry.id   AF-W2G5A2-F1
#
_cell.length_a   1.000
_cell.length_b   1.000
_cell.length_c   1.000
_cell.angle_alpha   90.00
_cell.angle_beta   90.00
_cell.angle_gamma   90.00
#
_symmetry.space_group_name_H-M   'P 1'
#
loop_
_entity.id
_entity.type
_entity.pdbx_description
1 polymer ?
#
loop_
_entity_poly.entity_id
_entity_poly.type
_entity_poly.pdbx_seq_one_letter_code
_entity_poly.pdbx_strand_id
1 'polypeptide(L)'
;MNKIWLDHVKVSRVGRQFLTTNAASVSTMTISNSDFDGRTDYSASCDGRHYWSFIFYGKNTRFSMVNNYIHSTSGRSPKLGGDSSANVIAHIANNYWADNSGHSFEVGVNSWILAEGNYFKDTTLPLLTGSDGNMYAATATTECNSYLGRSCVANVVSNSGAFGSRNGATALSKVKSYSAISGYSPRSAVEWSKTTKNFGIGVLD
;
A
#
# COMPACT_ATOMS: atom_id res chain seq x y z
N MET A 1 6.59 17.11 6.93
CA MET A 1 6.92 16.19 8.05
C MET A 1 8.12 15.31 7.66
N ASN A 2 8.93 14.83 8.60
CA ASN A 2 10.10 13.98 8.34
C ASN A 2 10.29 12.97 9.48
N LYS A 3 10.85 11.78 9.18
CA LYS A 3 11.18 10.72 10.15
C LYS A 3 9.97 10.30 11.01
N ILE A 4 8.86 10.02 10.34
CA ILE A 4 7.64 9.54 11.00
C ILE A 4 7.63 8.01 10.96
N TRP A 5 7.35 7.36 12.09
CA TRP A 5 7.14 5.92 12.15
C TRP A 5 5.85 5.62 12.90
N LEU A 6 4.92 4.97 12.20
CA LEU A 6 3.67 4.46 12.76
C LEU A 6 3.78 2.95 12.78
N ASP A 7 3.90 2.37 13.97
CA ASP A 7 4.11 0.93 14.16
C ASP A 7 3.07 0.36 15.11
N HIS A 8 2.58 -0.85 14.81
CA HIS A 8 1.61 -1.57 15.65
C HIS A 8 0.39 -0.74 16.09
N VAL A 9 -0.08 0.16 15.21
CA VAL A 9 -1.31 0.91 15.47
C VAL A 9 -2.53 0.12 15.02
N LYS A 10 -3.65 0.30 15.71
CA LYS A 10 -4.96 -0.10 15.21
C LYS A 10 -5.79 1.13 14.88
N VAL A 11 -6.35 1.17 13.68
CA VAL A 11 -7.32 2.20 13.26
C VAL A 11 -8.62 1.53 12.84
N SER A 12 -9.73 1.94 13.45
CA SER A 12 -11.05 1.37 13.19
C SER A 12 -12.16 2.37 13.48
N ARG A 13 -13.32 2.24 12.82
CA ARG A 13 -14.53 3.04 13.07
C ARG A 13 -14.31 4.57 13.00
N VAL A 14 -13.53 5.02 12.03
CA VAL A 14 -13.32 6.46 11.78
C VAL A 14 -14.29 6.98 10.72
N GLY A 15 -14.67 8.25 10.79
CA GLY A 15 -15.63 8.84 9.84
C GLY A 15 -15.06 9.10 8.43
N ARG A 16 -13.74 9.29 8.29
CA ARG A 16 -13.07 9.54 7.00
C ARG A 16 -11.74 8.79 6.93
N GLN A 17 -10.61 9.45 6.64
CA GLN A 17 -9.34 8.77 6.36
C GLN A 17 -8.84 7.97 7.57
N PHE A 18 -8.36 6.73 7.37
CA PHE A 18 -7.48 6.09 8.35
C PHE A 18 -6.20 6.89 8.52
N LEU A 19 -5.54 7.22 7.40
CA LEU A 19 -4.35 8.06 7.39
C LEU A 19 -4.34 8.96 6.15
N THR A 20 -3.89 10.20 6.33
CA THR A 20 -3.63 11.09 5.21
C THR A 20 -2.48 12.05 5.48
N THR A 21 -1.66 12.28 4.47
CA THR A 21 -0.66 13.36 4.49
C THR A 21 -1.22 14.68 3.99
N ASN A 22 -2.38 14.65 3.31
CA ASN A 22 -2.98 15.80 2.62
C ASN A 22 -1.90 16.61 1.84
N ALA A 23 -2.01 17.94 1.79
CA ALA A 23 -1.02 18.81 1.13
C ALA A 23 0.29 18.98 1.91
N ALA A 24 0.36 18.54 3.18
CA ALA A 24 1.47 18.82 4.08
C ALA A 24 2.79 18.11 3.70
N SER A 25 2.71 17.06 2.86
CA SER A 25 3.84 16.23 2.43
C SER A 25 4.58 15.52 3.58
N VAL A 26 5.30 14.43 3.26
CA VAL A 26 6.15 13.73 4.24
C VAL A 26 7.43 13.22 3.60
N SER A 27 8.56 13.78 3.99
CA SER A 27 9.84 13.45 3.35
C SER A 27 10.31 12.04 3.63
N THR A 28 9.94 11.46 4.78
CA THR A 28 10.10 10.03 5.10
C THR A 28 9.04 9.60 6.12
N MET A 29 8.35 8.48 5.84
CA MET A 29 7.41 7.83 6.76
C MET A 29 7.42 6.31 6.59
N THR A 30 7.35 5.57 7.69
CA THR A 30 7.09 4.13 7.66
C THR A 30 5.78 3.84 8.40
N ILE A 31 4.91 3.06 7.78
CA ILE A 31 3.70 2.49 8.40
C ILE A 31 3.94 0.99 8.45
N SER A 32 4.06 0.43 9.64
CA SER A 32 4.38 -0.99 9.80
C SER A 32 3.56 -1.72 10.83
N ASN A 33 3.42 -3.04 10.63
CA ASN A 33 2.85 -3.96 11.61
C ASN A 33 1.47 -3.54 12.11
N SER A 34 0.72 -2.76 11.33
CA SER A 34 -0.49 -2.09 11.80
C SER A 34 -1.76 -2.74 11.26
N ASP A 35 -2.85 -2.55 11.99
CA ASP A 35 -4.17 -3.11 11.72
C ASP A 35 -5.15 -1.99 11.32
N PHE A 36 -5.61 -2.04 10.07
CA PHE A 36 -6.55 -1.08 9.49
C PHE A 36 -7.87 -1.79 9.21
N ASP A 37 -8.80 -1.64 10.16
CA ASP A 37 -10.05 -2.39 10.25
C ASP A 37 -11.22 -1.53 9.75
N GLY A 38 -11.66 -1.82 8.53
CA GLY A 38 -12.71 -1.07 7.83
C GLY A 38 -14.14 -1.50 8.13
N ARG A 39 -14.36 -2.42 9.07
CA ARG A 39 -15.73 -2.77 9.49
C ARG A 39 -16.39 -1.57 10.15
N THR A 40 -17.54 -1.18 9.63
CA THR A 40 -18.28 0.00 10.09
C THR A 40 -19.77 -0.19 9.90
N ASP A 41 -20.56 0.42 10.78
CA ASP A 41 -22.02 0.47 10.66
C ASP A 41 -22.47 1.47 9.59
N TYR A 42 -21.57 2.37 9.18
CA TYR A 42 -21.83 3.45 8.21
C TYR A 42 -20.71 3.48 7.17
N SER A 43 -21.02 3.10 5.93
CA SER A 43 -20.07 3.17 4.82
C SER A 43 -20.62 3.91 3.61
N ALA A 44 -19.72 4.56 2.86
CA ALA A 44 -20.07 5.22 1.60
C ALA A 44 -20.55 4.23 0.52
N SER A 45 -20.18 2.95 0.65
CA SER A 45 -20.62 1.85 -0.20
C SER A 45 -21.88 1.14 0.32
N CYS A 46 -22.44 1.55 1.46
CA CYS A 46 -23.64 0.98 2.07
C CYS A 46 -23.59 -0.55 2.33
N ASP A 47 -22.39 -1.11 2.49
CA ASP A 47 -22.13 -2.56 2.62
C ASP A 47 -21.30 -2.93 3.86
N GLY A 48 -21.08 -1.99 4.76
CA GLY A 48 -20.29 -2.18 5.99
C GLY A 48 -18.76 -2.13 5.81
N ARG A 49 -18.25 -1.81 4.61
CA ARG A 49 -16.81 -1.68 4.34
C ARG A 49 -16.36 -0.23 4.15
N HIS A 50 -15.27 0.15 4.80
CA HIS A 50 -14.79 1.53 4.81
C HIS A 50 -14.13 1.94 3.49
N TYR A 51 -14.59 3.04 2.89
CA TYR A 51 -14.04 3.54 1.61
C TYR A 51 -12.83 4.46 1.79
N TRP A 52 -12.79 5.20 2.91
CA TRP A 52 -11.84 6.28 3.12
C TRP A 52 -10.60 5.76 3.88
N SER A 53 -9.80 4.88 3.26
CA SER A 53 -8.65 4.30 3.96
C SER A 53 -7.45 5.25 3.96
N PHE A 54 -6.65 5.28 2.89
CA PHE A 54 -5.41 6.04 2.82
C PHE A 54 -5.41 7.04 1.68
N ILE A 55 -4.94 8.25 1.97
CA ILE A 55 -4.66 9.26 0.97
C ILE A 55 -3.27 9.83 1.16
N PHE A 56 -2.40 9.54 0.20
CA PHE A 56 -1.06 10.09 0.15
C PHE A 56 -0.86 10.89 -1.14
N TYR A 57 -0.94 12.20 -1.00
CA TYR A 57 -0.45 13.17 -1.97
C TYR A 57 0.48 14.17 -1.27
N GLY A 58 0.97 15.17 -2.00
CA GLY A 58 1.90 16.17 -1.51
C GLY A 58 3.17 16.27 -2.37
N LYS A 59 3.78 17.45 -2.36
CA LYS A 59 4.94 17.83 -3.20
C LYS A 59 6.21 17.06 -2.91
N ASN A 60 6.34 16.48 -1.72
CA ASN A 60 7.48 15.65 -1.35
C ASN A 60 7.05 14.56 -0.36
N THR A 61 6.44 13.49 -0.89
CA THR A 61 5.91 12.39 -0.08
C THR A 61 6.67 11.10 -0.39
N ARG A 62 7.39 10.56 0.61
CA ARG A 62 8.10 9.28 0.56
C ARG A 62 7.66 8.43 1.72
N PHE A 63 7.18 7.23 1.46
CA PHE A 63 6.79 6.35 2.54
C PHE A 63 6.89 4.87 2.19
N SER A 64 6.97 4.06 3.22
CA SER A 64 6.84 2.62 3.13
C SER A 64 5.63 2.13 3.90
N MET A 65 4.82 1.25 3.31
CA MET A 65 3.82 0.44 4.01
C MET A 65 4.34 -0.99 4.05
N VAL A 66 4.67 -1.47 5.24
CA VAL A 66 5.32 -2.76 5.43
C VAL A 66 4.59 -3.61 6.44
N ASN A 67 4.23 -4.85 6.10
CA ASN A 67 3.63 -5.79 7.04
C ASN A 67 2.36 -5.27 7.75
N ASN A 68 1.49 -4.55 7.03
CA ASN A 68 0.20 -4.12 7.57
C ASN A 68 -0.90 -5.10 7.19
N TYR A 69 -1.95 -5.15 8.02
CA TYR A 69 -3.21 -5.80 7.70
C TYR A 69 -4.26 -4.74 7.36
N ILE A 70 -4.74 -4.73 6.11
CA ILE A 70 -5.75 -3.81 5.63
C ILE A 70 -6.97 -4.62 5.24
N HIS A 71 -8.10 -4.42 5.92
CA HIS A 71 -9.25 -5.29 5.67
C HIS A 71 -10.60 -4.62 5.81
N SER A 72 -11.61 -5.26 5.20
CA SER A 72 -13.00 -4.80 5.22
C SER A 72 -13.14 -3.38 4.67
N THR A 73 -12.50 -3.11 3.53
CA THR A 73 -12.46 -1.80 2.87
C THR A 73 -13.20 -1.82 1.51
N SER A 74 -13.48 -0.65 0.94
CA SER A 74 -14.13 -0.57 -0.39
C SER A 74 -13.44 0.40 -1.35
N GLY A 75 -12.40 1.10 -0.90
CA GLY A 75 -11.68 2.07 -1.71
C GLY A 75 -10.39 2.54 -1.05
N ARG A 76 -9.62 3.35 -1.81
CA ARG A 76 -8.47 4.14 -1.34
C ARG A 76 -7.51 3.36 -0.44
N SER A 77 -7.22 2.11 -0.78
CA SER A 77 -6.41 1.20 0.05
C SER A 77 -5.10 0.79 -0.63
N PRO A 78 -4.20 1.71 -1.04
CA PRO A 78 -4.20 3.18 -0.84
C PRO A 78 -4.56 4.02 -2.09
N LYS A 79 -4.88 5.32 -1.92
CA LYS A 79 -4.87 6.34 -3.00
C LYS A 79 -3.59 7.15 -2.99
N LEU A 80 -2.91 7.23 -4.14
CA LEU A 80 -1.55 7.76 -4.29
C LEU A 80 -1.45 8.76 -5.46
N GLY A 81 -0.94 9.96 -5.18
CA GLY A 81 -0.78 11.01 -6.20
C GLY A 81 -2.12 11.60 -6.67
N GLY A 82 -2.20 11.97 -7.95
CA GLY A 82 -3.41 12.50 -8.59
C GLY A 82 -3.59 14.02 -8.53
N ASP A 83 -2.74 14.73 -7.78
CA ASP A 83 -2.66 16.19 -7.79
C ASP A 83 -1.49 16.65 -8.69
N SER A 84 -1.64 17.79 -9.38
CA SER A 84 -0.63 18.30 -10.31
C SER A 84 0.69 18.66 -9.61
N SER A 85 0.63 19.00 -8.33
CA SER A 85 1.80 19.29 -7.51
C SER A 85 2.31 18.09 -6.74
N ALA A 86 1.62 16.94 -6.77
CA ALA A 86 2.05 15.76 -6.06
C ALA A 86 3.41 15.26 -6.56
N ASN A 87 4.17 14.64 -5.66
CA ASN A 87 5.33 13.85 -5.99
C ASN A 87 5.43 12.75 -4.92
N VAL A 88 4.88 11.58 -5.23
CA VAL A 88 4.70 10.48 -4.28
C VAL A 88 5.55 9.30 -4.70
N ILE A 89 6.39 8.82 -3.79
CA ILE A 89 7.16 7.59 -4.01
C ILE A 89 6.89 6.66 -2.85
N ALA A 90 6.43 5.46 -3.17
CA ALA A 90 5.92 4.52 -2.20
C ALA A 90 6.56 3.14 -2.37
N HIS A 91 6.92 2.54 -1.25
CA HIS A 91 7.27 1.13 -1.18
C HIS A 91 6.23 0.38 -0.39
N ILE A 92 5.57 -0.56 -1.03
CA ILE A 92 4.43 -1.27 -0.48
C ILE A 92 4.81 -2.75 -0.43
N ALA A 93 5.26 -3.22 0.72
CA ALA A 93 5.88 -4.54 0.84
C ALA A 93 5.23 -5.40 1.92
N ASN A 94 4.99 -6.67 1.61
CA ASN A 94 4.58 -7.66 2.61
C ASN A 94 3.32 -7.36 3.41
N ASN A 95 2.42 -6.53 2.88
CA ASN A 95 1.13 -6.27 3.51
C ASN A 95 0.10 -7.34 3.08
N TYR A 96 -0.94 -7.47 3.89
CA TYR A 96 -2.06 -8.36 3.65
C TYR A 96 -3.35 -7.54 3.47
N TRP A 97 -3.94 -7.62 2.28
CA TRP A 97 -5.28 -7.12 2.00
C TRP A 97 -6.28 -8.26 2.07
N ALA A 98 -7.40 -8.03 2.76
CA ALA A 98 -8.51 -8.99 2.83
C ALA A 98 -9.86 -8.28 2.76
N ASP A 99 -10.87 -8.94 2.18
CA ASP A 99 -12.26 -8.50 2.26
C ASP A 99 -12.46 -7.07 1.75
N ASN A 100 -12.25 -6.87 0.45
CA ASN A 100 -12.48 -5.58 -0.20
C ASN A 100 -13.50 -5.71 -1.34
N SER A 101 -14.67 -5.08 -1.15
CA SER A 101 -15.80 -5.18 -2.09
C SER A 101 -15.66 -4.31 -3.34
N GLY A 102 -14.75 -3.32 -3.32
CA GLY A 102 -14.54 -2.36 -4.40
C GLY A 102 -13.13 -2.44 -4.95
N HIS A 103 -12.28 -1.46 -4.62
CA HIS A 103 -10.89 -1.44 -5.07
C HIS A 103 -9.89 -1.11 -3.96
N SER A 104 -8.64 -1.52 -4.16
CA SER A 104 -7.52 -1.17 -3.28
C SER A 104 -6.75 0.03 -3.82
N PHE A 105 -5.85 -0.16 -4.77
CA PHE A 105 -4.95 0.90 -5.23
C PHE A 105 -5.65 1.87 -6.19
N GLU A 106 -5.62 3.16 -5.85
CA GLU A 106 -5.88 4.26 -6.78
C GLU A 106 -4.54 4.95 -7.10
N VAL A 107 -4.00 4.69 -8.28
CA VAL A 107 -2.73 5.25 -8.74
C VAL A 107 -3.01 6.43 -9.66
N GLY A 108 -2.72 7.64 -9.18
CA GLY A 108 -2.87 8.88 -9.94
C GLY A 108 -1.54 9.40 -10.49
N VAL A 109 -1.59 10.46 -11.30
CA VAL A 109 -0.39 11.14 -11.83
C VAL A 109 0.60 11.53 -10.72
N ASN A 110 1.87 11.61 -11.09
CA ASN A 110 2.98 11.93 -10.18
C ASN A 110 3.13 11.00 -8.96
N SER A 111 2.81 9.71 -9.15
CA SER A 111 3.12 8.64 -8.20
C SER A 111 4.03 7.58 -8.83
N TRP A 112 4.96 7.05 -8.03
CA TRP A 112 5.88 5.96 -8.41
C TRP A 112 5.95 4.93 -7.28
N ILE A 113 5.47 3.73 -7.55
CA ILE A 113 5.21 2.71 -6.53
C ILE A 113 5.96 1.43 -6.86
N LEU A 114 6.61 0.84 -5.86
CA LEU A 114 7.01 -0.56 -5.87
C LEU A 114 6.10 -1.35 -4.94
N ALA A 115 5.38 -2.32 -5.48
CA ALA A 115 4.58 -3.29 -4.73
C ALA A 115 5.19 -4.68 -4.85
N GLU A 116 5.64 -5.28 -3.74
CA GLU A 116 6.28 -6.60 -3.74
C GLU A 116 5.95 -7.44 -2.49
N GLY A 117 5.84 -8.75 -2.66
CA GLY A 117 5.58 -9.68 -1.56
C GLY A 117 4.25 -9.46 -0.83
N ASN A 118 3.29 -8.75 -1.43
CA ASN A 118 1.98 -8.51 -0.84
C ASN A 118 1.02 -9.66 -1.13
N TYR A 119 0.02 -9.84 -0.26
CA TYR A 119 -1.04 -10.83 -0.45
C TYR A 119 -2.40 -10.12 -0.50
N PHE A 120 -3.19 -10.41 -1.53
CA PHE A 120 -4.57 -9.93 -1.67
C PHE A 120 -5.53 -11.11 -1.62
N LYS A 121 -6.50 -11.06 -0.71
CA LYS A 121 -7.57 -12.02 -0.56
C LYS A 121 -8.92 -11.32 -0.69
N ASP A 122 -9.87 -11.94 -1.38
CA ASP A 122 -11.25 -11.45 -1.47
C ASP A 122 -11.34 -9.96 -1.83
N THR A 123 -10.51 -9.51 -2.78
CA THR A 123 -10.40 -8.11 -3.21
C THR A 123 -10.87 -7.97 -4.64
N THR A 124 -12.02 -7.33 -4.87
CA THR A 124 -12.64 -7.22 -6.19
C THR A 124 -11.67 -6.62 -7.22
N LEU A 125 -11.05 -5.47 -6.93
CA LEU A 125 -10.03 -4.84 -7.78
C LEU A 125 -8.80 -4.42 -6.96
N PRO A 126 -7.74 -5.25 -6.89
CA PRO A 126 -6.50 -4.86 -6.22
C PRO A 126 -5.90 -3.57 -6.79
N LEU A 127 -6.00 -3.36 -8.11
CA LEU A 127 -5.66 -2.10 -8.76
C LEU A 127 -6.87 -1.57 -9.52
N LEU A 128 -7.32 -0.34 -9.20
CA LEU A 128 -8.38 0.33 -9.94
C LEU A 128 -7.94 0.61 -11.37
N THR A 129 -8.81 0.32 -12.34
CA THR A 129 -8.58 0.54 -13.77
C THR A 129 -8.23 2.00 -14.09
N GLY A 130 -7.29 2.21 -15.01
CA GLY A 130 -6.84 3.54 -15.42
C GLY A 130 -5.43 3.53 -16.01
N SER A 131 -4.99 4.69 -16.50
CA SER A 131 -3.69 4.87 -17.18
C SER A 131 -2.70 5.74 -16.40
N ASP A 132 -3.16 6.41 -15.34
CA ASP A 132 -2.37 7.41 -14.63
C ASP A 132 -1.33 6.80 -13.69
N GLY A 133 -0.24 7.54 -13.48
CA GLY A 133 0.82 7.22 -12.52
C GLY A 133 1.64 5.99 -12.90
N ASN A 134 2.46 5.53 -11.96
CA ASN A 134 3.45 4.48 -12.20
C ASN A 134 3.53 3.51 -11.01
N MET A 135 3.34 2.23 -11.30
CA MET A 135 3.44 1.14 -10.34
C MET A 135 4.15 -0.05 -10.97
N TYR A 136 5.16 -0.55 -10.28
CA TYR A 136 5.68 -1.87 -10.50
C TYR A 136 5.05 -2.83 -9.49
N ALA A 137 4.16 -3.69 -9.96
CA ALA A 137 3.64 -4.82 -9.19
C ALA A 137 4.53 -6.03 -9.50
N ALA A 138 5.42 -6.37 -8.56
CA ALA A 138 6.40 -7.42 -8.73
C ALA A 138 5.73 -8.78 -8.99
N THR A 139 6.28 -9.48 -9.97
CA THR A 139 6.01 -10.88 -10.30
C THR A 139 7.26 -11.70 -10.00
N ALA A 140 7.26 -13.01 -10.27
CA ALA A 140 8.42 -13.88 -10.05
C ALA A 140 9.54 -13.69 -11.09
N THR A 141 9.80 -12.45 -11.51
CA THR A 141 10.80 -12.08 -12.52
C THR A 141 12.03 -11.43 -11.88
N THR A 142 13.13 -11.38 -12.63
CA THR A 142 14.42 -10.85 -12.18
C THR A 142 14.64 -9.37 -12.50
N GLU A 143 13.62 -8.68 -13.02
CA GLU A 143 13.74 -7.31 -13.55
C GLU A 143 14.30 -6.32 -12.52
N CYS A 144 13.92 -6.47 -11.24
CA CYS A 144 14.42 -5.60 -10.18
C CYS A 144 15.94 -5.67 -9.97
N ASN A 145 16.65 -6.71 -10.42
CA ASN A 145 18.09 -6.78 -10.26
C ASN A 145 18.82 -5.62 -10.95
N SER A 146 18.38 -5.22 -12.14
CA SER A 146 19.01 -4.12 -12.90
C SER A 146 18.71 -2.74 -12.32
N TYR A 147 17.66 -2.61 -11.50
CA TYR A 147 17.26 -1.33 -10.90
C TYR A 147 17.66 -1.22 -9.43
N LEU A 148 17.46 -2.27 -8.64
CA LEU A 148 17.58 -2.27 -7.17
C LEU A 148 18.80 -3.06 -6.68
N GLY A 149 19.47 -3.83 -7.55
CA GLY A 149 20.57 -4.74 -7.15
C GLY A 149 20.10 -6.01 -6.44
N ARG A 150 18.80 -6.28 -6.44
CA ARG A 150 18.17 -7.48 -5.86
C ARG A 150 16.92 -7.88 -6.65
N SER A 151 16.55 -9.15 -6.56
CA SER A 151 15.24 -9.60 -7.04
C SER A 151 14.12 -8.99 -6.19
N CYS A 152 13.00 -8.66 -6.82
CA CYS A 152 11.76 -8.37 -6.11
C CYS A 152 11.04 -9.68 -5.78
N VAL A 153 10.12 -9.61 -4.81
CA VAL A 153 9.29 -10.77 -4.44
C VAL A 153 7.89 -10.63 -5.03
N ALA A 154 7.38 -11.72 -5.61
CA ALA A 154 6.07 -11.73 -6.25
C ALA A 154 4.94 -11.39 -5.27
N ASN A 155 3.97 -10.61 -5.74
CA ASN A 155 2.68 -10.47 -5.06
C ASN A 155 1.81 -11.70 -5.34
N VAL A 156 0.89 -12.02 -4.43
CA VAL A 156 -0.08 -13.11 -4.57
C VAL A 156 -1.50 -12.55 -4.49
N VAL A 157 -2.37 -13.05 -5.37
CA VAL A 157 -3.80 -12.76 -5.37
C VAL A 157 -4.57 -14.07 -5.20
N SER A 158 -5.62 -14.07 -4.38
CA SER A 158 -6.50 -15.20 -4.12
C SER A 158 -7.94 -14.71 -4.04
N ASN A 159 -8.85 -15.34 -4.79
CA ASN A 159 -10.25 -14.90 -4.96
C ASN A 159 -10.36 -13.37 -5.16
N SER A 160 -9.48 -12.81 -6.00
CA SER A 160 -9.33 -11.37 -6.18
C SER A 160 -9.16 -11.05 -7.66
N GLY A 161 -9.40 -9.79 -8.03
CA GLY A 161 -9.09 -9.29 -9.36
C GLY A 161 -7.59 -9.36 -9.70
N ALA A 162 -7.26 -9.10 -10.95
CA ALA A 162 -5.87 -9.06 -11.40
C ALA A 162 -5.08 -7.93 -10.70
N PHE A 163 -3.81 -8.21 -10.39
CA PHE A 163 -2.87 -7.22 -9.88
C PHE A 163 -1.61 -7.22 -10.74
N GLY A 164 -1.40 -6.12 -11.47
CA GLY A 164 -0.33 -6.01 -12.45
C GLY A 164 0.29 -4.61 -12.48
N SER A 165 1.44 -4.51 -13.15
CA SER A 165 2.17 -3.25 -13.26
C SER A 165 1.45 -2.24 -14.17
N ARG A 166 1.66 -0.95 -13.89
CA ARG A 166 1.29 0.19 -14.74
C ARG A 166 2.53 1.06 -14.91
N ASN A 167 3.09 1.16 -16.11
CA ASN A 167 4.35 1.89 -16.34
C ASN A 167 5.49 1.41 -15.41
N GLY A 168 5.65 0.08 -15.31
CA GLY A 168 6.51 -0.57 -14.31
C GLY A 168 7.99 -0.15 -14.36
N ALA A 169 8.59 -0.14 -15.56
CA ALA A 169 9.98 0.31 -15.73
C ALA A 169 10.18 1.77 -15.29
N THR A 170 9.19 2.64 -15.54
CA THR A 170 9.20 4.04 -15.08
C THR A 170 9.12 4.11 -13.56
N ALA A 171 8.31 3.27 -12.92
CA ALA A 171 8.25 3.16 -11.47
C ALA A 171 9.61 2.74 -10.89
N LEU A 172 10.20 1.63 -11.39
CA LEU A 172 11.51 1.11 -10.96
C LEU A 172 12.63 2.13 -11.14
N SER A 173 12.67 2.82 -12.28
CA SER A 173 13.64 3.88 -12.57
C SER A 173 13.61 5.02 -11.57
N LYS A 174 12.44 5.31 -10.98
CA LYS A 174 12.29 6.35 -9.97
C LYS A 174 12.55 5.85 -8.55
N VAL A 175 12.03 4.68 -8.18
CA VAL A 175 12.17 4.18 -6.80
C VAL A 175 13.62 3.79 -6.46
N LYS A 176 14.45 3.42 -7.45
CA LYS A 176 15.84 3.02 -7.21
C LYS A 176 16.71 4.07 -6.52
N SER A 177 16.35 5.35 -6.62
CA SER A 177 17.09 6.42 -5.96
C SER A 177 16.85 6.49 -4.44
N TYR A 178 15.98 5.63 -3.89
CA TYR A 178 15.61 5.61 -2.48
C TYR A 178 16.19 4.37 -1.80
N SER A 179 17.25 4.56 -1.02
CA SER A 179 17.99 3.46 -0.36
C SER A 179 17.14 2.62 0.61
N ALA A 180 16.12 3.22 1.22
CA ALA A 180 15.14 2.50 2.04
C ALA A 180 14.36 1.45 1.24
N ILE A 181 14.23 1.62 -0.08
CA ILE A 181 13.55 0.68 -0.98
C ILE A 181 14.54 -0.36 -1.50
N SER A 182 15.68 0.07 -2.05
CA SER A 182 16.67 -0.87 -2.59
C SER A 182 17.32 -1.75 -1.52
N GLY A 183 17.54 -1.22 -0.31
CA GLY A 183 18.11 -1.95 0.81
C GLY A 183 17.11 -2.82 1.61
N TYR A 184 15.81 -2.76 1.32
CA TYR A 184 14.82 -3.57 2.03
C TYR A 184 14.86 -5.04 1.56
N SER A 185 14.73 -5.98 2.50
CA SER A 185 14.65 -7.42 2.20
C SER A 185 13.22 -7.92 2.35
N PRO A 186 12.42 -7.97 1.27
CA PRO A 186 11.07 -8.51 1.32
C PRO A 186 11.06 -10.02 1.52
N ARG A 187 10.01 -10.51 2.18
CA ARG A 187 9.70 -11.95 2.30
C ARG A 187 8.69 -12.39 1.25
N SER A 188 8.51 -13.70 1.08
CA SER A 188 7.39 -14.26 0.32
C SER A 188 6.06 -13.71 0.83
N ALA A 189 5.10 -13.50 -0.08
CA ALA A 189 3.74 -13.14 0.29
C ALA A 189 3.12 -14.23 1.16
N VAL A 190 2.44 -13.83 2.24
CA VAL A 190 1.84 -14.75 3.20
C VAL A 190 0.38 -14.34 3.41
N GLU A 191 -0.51 -15.34 3.39
CA GLU A 191 -1.86 -15.20 3.90
C GLU A 191 -1.81 -15.27 5.43
N TRP A 192 -2.31 -14.24 6.11
CA TRP A 192 -2.26 -14.18 7.56
C TRP A 192 -3.63 -14.40 8.18
N SER A 193 -3.64 -15.06 9.34
CA SER A 193 -4.69 -14.86 10.33
C SER A 193 -4.23 -13.83 11.35
N LYS A 194 -5.12 -12.91 11.70
CA LYS A 194 -4.84 -11.90 12.72
C LYS A 194 -4.72 -12.56 14.09
N THR A 195 -3.67 -12.22 14.81
CA THR A 195 -3.40 -12.64 16.19
C THR A 195 -2.98 -11.42 17.02
N THR A 196 -2.85 -11.59 18.33
CA THR A 196 -2.29 -10.55 19.21
C THR A 196 -0.78 -10.32 19.03
N LYS A 197 -0.11 -11.06 18.13
CA LYS A 197 1.34 -11.05 17.94
C LYS A 197 1.81 -10.49 16.59
N ASN A 198 0.91 -10.21 15.65
CA ASN A 198 1.34 -9.97 14.26
C ASN A 198 0.75 -8.74 13.55
N PHE A 199 -0.23 -8.01 14.12
CA PHE A 199 -0.69 -6.70 13.63
C PHE A 199 -1.37 -5.88 14.73
N GLY A 200 -1.20 -4.56 14.69
CA GLY A 200 -1.89 -3.62 15.56
C GLY A 200 -1.49 -3.74 17.02
N ILE A 201 -2.36 -3.28 17.92
CA ILE A 201 -2.05 -3.27 19.36
C ILE A 201 -2.02 -4.72 19.88
N GLY A 202 -0.92 -5.11 20.53
CA GLY A 202 -0.64 -6.49 20.95
C GLY A 202 0.70 -6.62 21.64
N VAL A 203 1.21 -7.85 21.76
CA VAL A 203 2.55 -8.10 22.31
C VAL A 203 3.58 -7.69 21.26
N LEU A 204 4.46 -6.76 21.65
CA LEU A 204 5.64 -6.36 20.87
C LEU A 204 6.82 -7.17 21.40
N ASP A 205 7.26 -8.15 20.63
CA ASP A 205 8.47 -8.93 20.94
C ASP A 205 9.76 -8.16 20.56
#